data_AF-A0A940FF96-F1
#
_entry.id   AF-A0A940FF96-F1
#
_cell.length_a   1.000
_cell.length_b   1.000
_cell.length_c   1.000
_cell.angle_alpha   90.00
_cell.angle_beta   90.00
_cell.angle_gamma   90.00
#
_symmetry.space_group_name_H-M   'P 1'
#
loop_
_entity.id
_entity.type
_entity.pdbx_description
1 polymer ?
#
loop_
_entity_poly.entity_id
_entity_poly.type
_entity_poly.pdbx_seq_one_letter_code
_entity_poly.pdbx_strand_id
1 'polypeptide(L)'
;MQLTAAFLLVFSLSLSAKLSSQTITYSGKDVPLSKVFSVVEKQTGFVIMGLDESLSSAEKVTIDANKMELPAFMKLLFSNTD
;
A
#
# COMPACT_ATOMS: atom_id res chain seq x y z
N MET A 1 -37.99 13.03 14.48
CA MET A 1 -36.83 13.61 13.76
C MET A 1 -35.50 13.51 14.53
N GLN A 2 -35.47 13.58 15.87
CA GLN A 2 -34.22 13.43 16.65
C GLN A 2 -33.71 11.98 16.73
N LEU A 3 -34.61 11.01 16.90
CA LEU A 3 -34.26 9.59 16.99
C LEU A 3 -33.64 9.05 15.69
N THR A 4 -34.15 9.48 14.53
CA THR A 4 -33.62 9.09 13.21
C THR A 4 -32.18 9.58 13.00
N ALA A 5 -31.85 10.78 13.48
CA ALA A 5 -30.47 11.30 13.43
C ALA A 5 -29.54 10.51 14.36
N ALA A 6 -30.02 10.14 15.55
CA ALA A 6 -29.25 9.31 16.49
C ALA A 6 -28.97 7.91 15.92
N PHE A 7 -29.95 7.26 15.28
CA PHE A 7 -29.76 5.96 14.63
C PHE A 7 -28.78 6.04 13.46
N LEU A 8 -28.87 7.08 12.63
CA LEU A 8 -27.97 7.28 11.50
C LEU A 8 -26.52 7.55 11.97
N LEU A 9 -26.36 8.27 13.07
CA LEU A 9 -25.05 8.55 13.67
C LEU A 9 -24.43 7.30 14.28
N VAL A 10 -25.19 6.49 15.03
CA VAL A 10 -24.71 5.20 15.57
C VAL A 10 -24.31 4.25 14.45
N PHE A 11 -25.10 4.14 13.38
CA PHE A 11 -24.78 3.29 12.23
C PHE A 11 -23.50 3.74 11.50
N SER A 12 -23.31 5.06 11.36
CA SER A 12 -22.12 5.64 10.73
C SER A 12 -20.85 5.48 11.59
N LEU A 13 -20.99 5.50 12.93
CA LEU A 13 -19.89 5.29 13.88
C LEU A 13 -19.60 3.81 14.17
N SER A 14 -20.50 2.90 13.76
CA SER A 14 -20.32 1.44 13.97
C SER A 14 -19.23 0.83 13.09
N LEU A 15 -18.57 1.62 12.24
CA LEU A 15 -17.39 1.20 11.49
C LEU A 15 -16.15 1.21 12.41
N SER A 16 -16.17 0.33 13.42
CA SER A 16 -15.02 0.08 14.30
C SER A 16 -13.86 -0.54 13.49
N ALA A 17 -12.93 0.33 13.09
CA ALA A 17 -11.49 0.13 12.91
C ALA A 17 -10.94 -1.32 12.76
N LYS A 18 -11.46 -2.07 11.79
CA LYS A 18 -10.63 -2.93 10.93
C LYS A 18 -10.67 -2.35 9.53
N LEU A 19 -10.17 -1.12 9.40
CA LEU A 19 -9.59 -0.71 8.13
C LEU A 19 -8.36 -1.61 7.96
N SER A 20 -8.56 -2.82 7.42
CA SER A 20 -7.44 -3.58 6.86
C SER A 20 -6.73 -2.61 5.94
N SER A 21 -5.46 -2.32 6.21
CA SER A 21 -4.64 -1.52 5.31
C SER A 21 -4.81 -2.11 3.92
N GLN A 22 -4.85 -1.28 2.87
CA GLN A 22 -4.98 -1.84 1.53
C GLN A 22 -3.89 -2.90 1.34
N THR A 23 -4.30 -4.15 1.12
CA THR A 23 -3.36 -5.27 1.04
C THR A 23 -2.83 -5.34 -0.39
N ILE A 24 -1.51 -5.44 -0.48
CA ILE A 24 -0.80 -5.51 -1.74
C ILE A 24 -0.58 -6.97 -2.09
N THR A 25 -0.98 -7.36 -3.29
CA THR A 25 -0.62 -8.65 -3.88
C THR A 25 0.17 -8.39 -5.15
N TYR A 26 1.45 -8.75 -5.13
CA TYR A 26 2.37 -8.56 -6.22
C TYR A 26 3.49 -9.59 -6.16
N SER A 27 3.76 -10.25 -7.28
CA SER A 27 4.91 -11.14 -7.44
C SER A 27 5.65 -10.74 -8.71
N GLY A 28 6.93 -10.43 -8.58
CA GLY A 28 7.78 -9.98 -9.66
C GLY A 28 9.25 -10.21 -9.35
N LYS A 29 9.98 -10.77 -10.31
CA LYS A 29 11.42 -11.03 -10.21
C LYS A 29 12.17 -10.10 -11.14
N ASP A 30 13.27 -9.52 -10.68
CA ASP A 30 14.12 -8.63 -11.47
C ASP A 30 13.33 -7.42 -12.03
N VAL A 31 12.49 -6.80 -11.20
CA VAL A 31 11.63 -5.69 -11.61
C VAL A 31 12.19 -4.34 -11.15
N PRO A 32 12.12 -3.29 -11.99
CA PRO A 32 12.55 -1.95 -11.59
C PRO A 32 11.63 -1.37 -10.51
N LEU A 33 12.20 -0.64 -9.57
CA LEU A 33 11.49 -0.08 -8.40
C LEU A 33 10.30 0.82 -8.81
N SER A 34 10.45 1.58 -9.89
CA SER A 34 9.41 2.42 -10.48
C SER A 34 8.14 1.64 -10.86
N LYS A 35 8.31 0.41 -11.37
CA LYS A 35 7.18 -0.46 -11.73
C LYS A 35 6.49 -1.00 -10.48
N VAL A 36 7.24 -1.29 -9.43
CA VAL A 36 6.67 -1.70 -8.14
C VAL A 36 5.86 -0.56 -7.54
N PHE A 37 6.36 0.67 -7.55
CA PHE A 37 5.63 1.84 -7.04
C PHE A 37 4.34 2.11 -7.81
N SER A 38 4.35 1.93 -9.13
CA SER A 38 3.13 2.02 -9.95
C SER A 38 2.06 1.00 -9.53
N VAL A 39 2.48 -0.20 -9.09
CA VAL A 39 1.56 -1.23 -8.58
C VAL A 39 1.03 -0.84 -7.20
N VAL A 40 1.89 -0.32 -6.32
CA VAL A 40 1.48 0.18 -5.00
C VAL A 40 0.44 1.29 -5.15
N GLU A 41 0.68 2.27 -6.02
CA GLU A 41 -0.25 3.36 -6.29
C GLU A 41 -1.60 2.83 -6.79
N LYS A 42 -1.60 1.86 -7.72
CA LYS A 42 -2.84 1.26 -8.23
C LYS A 42 -3.65 0.50 -7.18
N GLN A 43 -3.00 -0.18 -6.24
CA GLN A 43 -3.69 -1.02 -5.25
C GLN A 43 -4.07 -0.25 -3.98
N THR A 44 -3.33 0.79 -3.65
CA THR A 44 -3.46 1.51 -2.37
C THR A 44 -3.88 2.97 -2.52
N GLY A 45 -3.70 3.56 -3.71
CA GLY A 45 -3.91 4.98 -3.95
C GLY A 45 -2.78 5.88 -3.42
N PHE A 46 -1.72 5.31 -2.85
CA PHE A 46 -0.57 6.06 -2.36
C PHE A 46 0.49 6.27 -3.43
N VAL A 47 0.86 7.53 -3.65
CA VAL A 47 1.97 7.90 -4.54
C VAL A 47 3.26 7.88 -3.73
N ILE A 48 4.24 7.09 -4.18
CA ILE A 48 5.59 7.07 -3.60
C ILE A 48 6.46 8.01 -4.44
N MET A 49 6.93 9.11 -3.84
CA MET A 49 7.85 10.03 -4.47
C MET A 49 9.30 9.64 -4.14
N GLY A 50 10.16 9.57 -5.15
CA GLY A 50 11.60 9.39 -5.02
C GLY A 50 12.33 10.19 -6.09
N LEU A 51 13.61 10.49 -5.87
CA LEU A 51 14.42 11.16 -6.89
C LEU A 51 14.62 10.25 -8.10
N ASP A 52 14.37 10.78 -9.30
CA ASP A 52 14.43 10.03 -10.57
C ASP A 52 15.81 9.38 -10.81
N GLU A 53 16.89 10.07 -10.42
CA GLU A 53 18.27 9.57 -10.47
C GLU A 53 18.49 8.35 -9.55
N SER A 54 17.87 8.37 -8.37
CA SER A 54 17.96 7.28 -7.40
C SER A 54 17.10 6.10 -7.79
N LEU A 55 15.97 6.32 -8.48
CA LEU A 55 15.08 5.26 -8.97
C LEU A 55 15.57 4.61 -10.25
N SER A 56 16.23 5.38 -11.12
CA SER A 56 16.83 4.88 -12.35
C SER A 56 18.12 4.10 -12.10
N SER A 57 18.87 4.46 -11.06
CA SER A 57 20.07 3.71 -10.63
C SER A 57 19.79 2.63 -9.59
N ALA A 58 18.55 2.52 -9.10
CA ALA A 58 18.18 1.51 -8.10
C ALA A 58 18.31 0.10 -8.69
N GLU A 59 18.87 -0.80 -7.89
CA GLU A 59 18.95 -2.21 -8.25
C GLU A 59 17.55 -2.81 -8.40
N LYS A 60 17.42 -3.75 -9.32
CA LYS A 60 16.14 -4.42 -9.57
C LYS A 60 15.78 -5.28 -8.36
N VAL A 61 14.54 -5.19 -7.92
CA VAL A 61 14.08 -5.93 -6.75
C VAL A 61 13.32 -7.18 -7.17
N THR A 62 13.41 -8.22 -6.36
CA THR A 62 12.56 -9.40 -6.45
C THR A 62 11.64 -9.41 -5.24
N ILE A 63 10.34 -9.31 -5.47
CA ILE A 63 9.34 -9.20 -4.41
C ILE A 63 8.26 -10.24 -4.66
N ASP A 64 7.96 -11.01 -3.63
CA ASP A 64 6.79 -11.87 -3.56
C ASP A 64 5.96 -11.45 -2.34
N ALA A 65 4.84 -10.80 -2.60
CA ALA A 65 3.92 -10.29 -1.59
C ALA A 65 2.52 -10.82 -1.89
N ASN A 66 1.97 -11.59 -0.96
CA ASN A 66 0.59 -12.09 -1.02
C ASN A 66 -0.22 -11.48 0.11
N LYS A 67 -1.24 -10.68 -0.23
CA LYS A 67 -2.12 -9.99 0.75
C LYS A 67 -1.33 -9.31 1.88
N MET A 68 -0.25 -8.63 1.52
CA MET A 68 0.65 -8.00 2.48
C MET A 68 0.18 -6.57 2.77
N GLU A 69 0.14 -6.17 4.03
CA GLU A 69 -0.19 -4.79 4.42
C GLU A 69 0.89 -3.82 3.89
N LEU A 70 0.50 -2.63 3.42
CA LEU A 70 1.41 -1.63 2.86
C LEU A 70 2.67 -1.35 3.73
N PRO A 71 2.58 -1.20 5.06
CA PRO A 71 3.76 -0.96 5.89
C PRO A 71 4.76 -2.13 5.86
N ALA A 72 4.25 -3.37 5.86
CA ALA A 72 5.09 -4.56 5.77
C ALA A 72 5.72 -4.70 4.38
N PHE A 73 4.96 -4.37 3.33
CA PHE A 73 5.43 -4.34 1.96
C PHE A 73 6.57 -3.34 1.76
N MET A 74 6.41 -2.09 2.23
CA MET A 74 7.45 -1.08 2.13
C MET A 74 8.72 -1.50 2.89
N LYS A 75 8.57 -2.09 4.08
CA LYS A 75 9.72 -2.58 4.84
C LYS A 75 10.49 -3.67 4.11
N LEU A 76 9.78 -4.62 3.49
CA LEU A 76 10.39 -5.67 2.67
C LEU A 76 11.11 -5.10 1.45
N LEU A 77 10.50 -4.12 0.79
CA LEU A 77 11.03 -3.49 -0.41
C LEU A 77 12.37 -2.78 -0.14
N PHE A 78 12.48 -2.03 0.96
CA PHE A 78 13.72 -1.34 1.34
C PHE A 78 14.74 -2.23 2.05
N SER A 79 14.33 -3.35 2.68
CA SER A 79 15.28 -4.33 3.24
C SER A 79 16.00 -5.19 2.20
N ASN A 80 15.52 -5.24 0.95
CA ASN A 80 16.20 -5.93 -0.15
C ASN A 80 17.14 -5.01 -0.94
N THR A 81 17.33 -3.77 -0.50
CA THR A 81 18.30 -2.81 -1.09
C THR A 81 19.49 -2.72 -0.13
N ASP A 82 20.51 -3.56 -0.34
CA ASP A 82 21.84 -3.46 0.28
C ASP A 82 22.80 -2.72 -0.66
#